data_AF-A0AA41XHT9-F1
#
_entry.id   AF-A0AA41XHT9-F1
#
_cell.length_a   1.000
_cell.length_b   1.000
_cell.length_c   1.000
_cell.angle_alpha   90.00
_cell.angle_beta   90.00
_cell.angle_gamma   90.00
#
_symmetry.space_group_name_H-M   'P 1'
#
loop_
_entity.id
_entity.type
_entity.pdbx_description
1 polymer ?
#
loop_
_entity_poly.entity_id
_entity_poly.type
_entity_poly.pdbx_seq_one_letter_code
_entity_poly.pdbx_strand_id
1 'polypeptide(L)'
;MAKTKAQTLAWLRTISGELSTATIKKLDATLPWYGDMPPGRRSAVGLVAQAGIKSFIQWYDDPTTTTWIAADVFGSAPRELLRSVSLQQTLQLIRVVVEVVEERVAGSDPSLREAMLLYSREIAFAAADVYARAAEARGLWDARLEALVVDSILSGEYDDELPSRIAALGWHGHGEVSVLVGTTPRQLDVDQLRRTARHLSADLLIGVQGGRLVLVIGRAYPADGAALDGGGPEDDELPGNAAGPDEVLSFLDIATQLEPGFGPGYLVLGHEVPSLVDASRSAKAALAGFAVAKAWRNAPRPMLADDLLPERALAGDPLARSTLVNRVYRPLQDQSPELMTTLWCYLDNGRSLEATARELFVHPNTVRYRLKRVTQVIGWDATGAREALILQSALILGSMNDHDSPTPRR
;
A
#
# COMPACT_ATOMS: atom_id res chain seq x y z
N MET A 1 -47.71 -29.83 33.25
CA MET A 1 -46.71 -30.84 32.86
C MET A 1 -45.90 -30.27 31.71
N ALA A 2 -44.57 -30.35 31.77
CA ALA A 2 -43.71 -29.95 30.66
C ALA A 2 -44.08 -30.78 29.41
N LYS A 3 -44.22 -30.13 28.26
CA LYS A 3 -44.47 -30.83 26.99
C LYS A 3 -43.27 -31.72 26.70
N THR A 4 -43.51 -32.95 26.25
CA THR A 4 -42.42 -33.81 25.78
C THR A 4 -41.76 -33.18 24.53
N LYS A 5 -40.48 -33.46 24.29
CA LYS A 5 -39.76 -32.95 23.10
C LYS A 5 -40.53 -33.14 21.79
N ALA A 6 -41.17 -34.30 21.62
CA ALA A 6 -42.00 -34.61 20.45
C ALA A 6 -43.24 -33.71 20.34
N GLN A 7 -43.91 -33.39 21.45
CA GLN A 7 -45.04 -32.46 21.48
C GLN A 7 -44.60 -31.03 21.19
N THR A 8 -43.42 -30.63 21.68
CA THR A 8 -42.82 -29.32 21.38
C THR A 8 -42.46 -29.18 19.90
N LEU A 9 -41.86 -30.20 19.30
CA LEU A 9 -41.55 -30.24 17.87
C LEU A 9 -42.80 -30.18 16.98
N ALA A 10 -43.83 -30.97 17.30
CA ALA A 10 -45.09 -30.94 16.57
C ALA A 10 -45.72 -29.53 16.61
N TRP A 11 -45.72 -28.90 17.79
CA TRP A 11 -46.21 -27.54 17.98
C TRP A 11 -45.38 -26.50 17.20
N LEU A 12 -44.04 -26.57 17.26
CA LEU A 12 -43.15 -25.68 16.50
C LEU A 12 -43.38 -25.77 14.99
N ARG A 13 -43.59 -26.99 14.47
CA ARG A 13 -43.93 -27.22 13.06
C ARG A 13 -45.27 -26.58 12.68
N THR A 14 -46.28 -26.63 13.55
CA THR A 14 -47.59 -25.99 13.31
C THR A 14 -47.49 -24.46 13.28
N ILE A 15 -46.69 -23.85 14.15
CA ILE A 15 -46.58 -22.38 14.25
C ILE A 15 -45.52 -21.76 13.33
N SER A 16 -44.74 -22.56 12.60
CA SER A 16 -43.61 -22.08 11.77
C SER A 16 -44.03 -21.00 10.74
N GLY A 17 -45.24 -21.11 10.19
CA GLY A 17 -45.79 -20.12 9.25
C GLY A 17 -46.16 -18.80 9.93
N GLU A 18 -46.71 -18.86 11.14
CA GLU A 18 -46.96 -17.67 11.97
C GLU A 18 -45.67 -16.98 12.37
N LEU A 19 -44.66 -17.75 12.81
CA LEU A 19 -43.33 -17.24 13.16
C LEU A 19 -42.71 -16.50 11.98
N SER A 20 -42.74 -17.11 10.78
CA SER A 20 -42.25 -16.50 9.55
C SER A 20 -42.92 -15.16 9.24
N THR A 21 -44.24 -15.10 9.40
CA THR A 21 -45.03 -13.89 9.15
C THR A 21 -44.72 -12.80 10.19
N ALA A 22 -44.63 -13.18 11.46
CA ALA A 22 -44.26 -12.27 12.55
C ALA A 22 -42.84 -11.73 12.37
N THR A 23 -41.89 -12.57 11.96
CA THR A 23 -40.52 -12.16 11.66
C THR A 23 -40.47 -11.13 10.54
N ILE A 24 -41.12 -11.38 9.40
CA ILE A 24 -41.15 -10.42 8.29
C ILE A 24 -41.74 -9.08 8.74
N LYS A 25 -42.84 -9.11 9.50
CA LYS A 25 -43.47 -7.90 10.04
C LYS A 25 -42.54 -7.14 11.00
N LYS A 26 -41.81 -7.86 11.85
CA LYS A 26 -40.87 -7.23 12.80
C LYS A 26 -39.63 -6.68 12.09
N LEU A 27 -39.11 -7.36 11.06
CA LEU A 27 -38.01 -6.86 10.23
C LEU A 27 -38.38 -5.52 9.58
N ASP A 28 -39.56 -5.42 8.98
CA ASP A 28 -40.05 -4.19 8.35
C ASP A 28 -40.25 -3.05 9.36
N ALA A 29 -40.69 -3.37 10.57
CA ALA A 29 -40.90 -2.38 11.62
C ALA A 29 -39.62 -1.91 12.33
N THR A 30 -38.57 -2.74 12.39
CA THR A 30 -37.39 -2.50 13.24
C THR A 30 -36.10 -2.20 12.48
N LEU A 31 -36.00 -2.62 11.22
CA LEU A 31 -34.77 -2.47 10.43
C LEU A 31 -35.03 -1.52 9.25
N PRO A 32 -34.64 -0.22 9.35
CA PRO A 32 -34.87 0.75 8.27
C PRO A 32 -34.32 0.29 6.92
N TRP A 33 -33.12 -0.30 6.92
CA TRP A 33 -32.48 -0.80 5.71
C TRP A 33 -33.28 -1.89 5.00
N TYR A 34 -34.09 -2.67 5.72
CA TYR A 34 -34.91 -3.73 5.14
C TYR A 34 -36.13 -3.13 4.42
N GLY A 35 -36.73 -2.09 5.02
CA GLY A 35 -37.79 -1.29 4.41
C GLY A 35 -37.33 -0.58 3.14
N ASP A 36 -36.09 -0.11 3.08
CA ASP A 36 -35.55 0.61 1.92
C ASP A 36 -35.09 -0.31 0.76
N MET A 37 -35.05 -1.63 0.96
CA MET A 37 -34.56 -2.56 -0.06
C MET A 37 -35.51 -2.70 -1.27
N PRO A 38 -34.97 -2.88 -2.49
CA PRO A 38 -35.78 -3.25 -3.65
C PRO A 38 -36.58 -4.55 -3.40
N PRO A 39 -37.82 -4.68 -3.93
CA PRO A 39 -38.72 -5.79 -3.61
C PRO A 39 -38.11 -7.19 -3.79
N GLY A 40 -37.33 -7.42 -4.87
CA GLY A 40 -36.67 -8.70 -5.11
C GLY A 40 -35.64 -9.07 -4.05
N ARG A 41 -34.86 -8.09 -3.55
CA ARG A 41 -33.86 -8.32 -2.49
C ARG A 41 -34.54 -8.51 -1.14
N ARG A 42 -35.56 -7.70 -0.85
CA ARG A 42 -36.36 -7.81 0.38
C ARG A 42 -37.01 -9.19 0.50
N SER A 43 -37.59 -9.69 -0.60
CA SER A 43 -38.16 -11.04 -0.66
C SER A 43 -37.11 -12.12 -0.37
N ALA A 44 -35.92 -12.01 -0.94
CA ALA A 44 -34.85 -12.97 -0.73
C ALA A 44 -34.29 -12.95 0.72
N VAL A 45 -34.21 -11.78 1.37
CA VAL A 45 -33.89 -11.69 2.81
C VAL A 45 -34.99 -12.36 3.65
N GLY A 46 -36.26 -12.17 3.28
CA GLY A 46 -37.39 -12.87 3.90
C GLY A 46 -37.28 -14.40 3.80
N LEU A 47 -36.86 -14.93 2.65
CA LEU A 47 -36.62 -16.38 2.48
C LEU A 47 -35.52 -16.91 3.40
N VAL A 48 -34.44 -16.15 3.61
CA VAL A 48 -33.37 -16.51 4.54
C VAL A 48 -33.88 -16.57 5.98
N ALA A 49 -34.71 -15.59 6.39
CA ALA A 49 -35.32 -15.59 7.71
C ALA A 49 -36.22 -16.83 7.94
N GLN A 50 -37.00 -17.21 6.93
CA GLN A 50 -37.84 -18.41 6.96
C GLN A 50 -37.03 -19.70 7.01
N ALA A 51 -35.96 -19.80 6.20
CA ALA A 51 -35.02 -20.91 6.23
C ALA A 51 -34.35 -21.04 7.60
N GLY A 52 -34.02 -19.92 8.25
CA GLY A 52 -33.49 -19.88 9.62
C GLY A 52 -34.45 -20.47 10.66
N ILE A 53 -35.75 -20.19 10.56
CA ILE A 53 -36.77 -20.77 11.46
C ILE A 53 -36.91 -22.28 11.21
N LYS A 54 -36.95 -22.71 9.94
CA LYS A 54 -37.03 -24.13 9.58
C LYS A 54 -35.80 -24.91 10.06
N SER A 55 -34.61 -24.33 9.88
CA SER A 55 -33.33 -24.90 10.32
C SER A 55 -33.28 -25.03 11.85
N PHE A 56 -33.82 -24.05 12.60
CA PHE A 56 -33.96 -24.17 14.05
C PHE A 56 -34.82 -25.39 14.45
N ILE A 57 -35.98 -25.58 13.80
CA ILE A 57 -36.87 -26.71 14.11
C ILE A 57 -36.18 -28.05 13.83
N GLN A 58 -35.42 -28.14 12.74
CA GLN A 58 -34.64 -29.33 12.39
C GLN A 58 -33.50 -29.58 13.37
N TRP A 59 -32.77 -28.53 13.75
CA TRP A 59 -31.71 -28.60 14.75
C TRP A 59 -32.24 -28.98 16.15
N TYR A 60 -33.44 -28.52 16.52
CA TYR A 60 -34.07 -28.90 17.77
C TYR A 60 -34.47 -30.40 17.77
N ASP A 61 -34.78 -30.98 16.61
CA ASP A 61 -35.05 -32.42 16.47
C ASP A 61 -33.77 -33.23 16.73
N ASP A 62 -32.68 -32.87 16.05
CA ASP A 62 -31.36 -33.48 16.21
C ASP A 62 -30.23 -32.43 16.31
N PRO A 63 -29.79 -32.10 17.55
CA PRO A 63 -28.72 -31.13 17.79
C PRO A 63 -27.33 -31.58 17.29
N THR A 64 -27.14 -32.86 16.95
CA THR A 64 -25.87 -33.38 16.41
C THR A 64 -25.67 -33.08 14.94
N THR A 65 -26.71 -32.57 14.26
CA THR A 65 -26.70 -32.15 12.84
C THR A 65 -26.02 -30.79 12.60
N THR A 66 -25.17 -30.33 13.53
CA THR A 66 -24.57 -28.98 13.57
C THR A 66 -23.72 -28.62 12.34
N THR A 67 -23.25 -29.59 11.57
CA THR A 67 -22.29 -29.40 10.47
C THR A 67 -22.86 -28.73 9.20
N TRP A 68 -24.18 -28.57 9.06
CA TRP A 68 -24.81 -28.07 7.81
C TRP A 68 -25.69 -26.82 7.95
N ILE A 69 -25.83 -26.25 9.16
CA ILE A 69 -26.72 -25.11 9.46
C ILE A 69 -26.46 -23.89 8.56
N ALA A 70 -25.18 -23.59 8.30
CA ALA A 70 -24.76 -22.47 7.45
C ALA A 70 -25.14 -22.68 5.98
N ALA A 71 -24.88 -23.87 5.46
CA ALA A 71 -25.13 -24.22 4.06
C ALA A 71 -26.64 -24.25 3.77
N ASP A 72 -27.46 -24.70 4.72
CA ASP A 72 -28.92 -24.78 4.53
C ASP A 72 -29.61 -23.42 4.61
N VAL A 73 -29.18 -22.52 5.51
CA VAL A 73 -29.82 -21.20 5.68
C VAL A 73 -29.32 -20.18 4.65
N PHE A 74 -28.01 -20.17 4.38
CA PHE A 74 -27.41 -19.21 3.45
C PHE A 74 -27.28 -19.76 2.02
N GLY A 75 -27.33 -21.08 1.83
CA GLY A 75 -27.31 -21.70 0.50
C GLY A 75 -28.66 -21.63 -0.24
N SER A 76 -29.77 -21.43 0.46
CA SER A 76 -31.08 -21.14 -0.16
C SER A 76 -31.20 -19.71 -0.68
N ALA A 77 -30.26 -18.83 -0.34
CA ALA A 77 -30.25 -17.44 -0.76
C ALA A 77 -29.56 -17.27 -2.13
N PRO A 78 -30.03 -16.38 -3.01
CA PRO A 78 -29.29 -16.01 -4.21
C PRO A 78 -27.87 -15.52 -3.87
N ARG A 79 -26.86 -15.94 -4.65
CA ARG A 79 -25.45 -15.54 -4.44
C ARG A 79 -25.24 -14.02 -4.44
N GLU A 80 -26.11 -13.28 -5.13
CA GLU A 80 -26.13 -11.82 -5.17
C GLU A 80 -26.42 -11.18 -3.80
N LEU A 81 -27.15 -11.88 -2.93
CA LEU A 81 -27.56 -11.38 -1.62
C LEU A 81 -26.39 -11.26 -0.65
N LEU A 82 -25.48 -12.25 -0.67
CA LEU A 82 -24.23 -12.27 0.10
C LEU A 82 -23.27 -11.13 -0.27
N ARG A 83 -23.44 -10.52 -1.46
CA ARG A 83 -22.64 -9.36 -1.90
C ARG A 83 -23.24 -8.02 -1.48
N SER A 84 -24.55 -7.98 -1.22
CA SER A 84 -25.30 -6.74 -0.97
C SER A 84 -25.70 -6.53 0.49
N VAL A 85 -25.65 -7.59 1.31
CA VAL A 85 -25.99 -7.53 2.74
C VAL A 85 -24.69 -7.63 3.54
N SER A 86 -24.49 -6.74 4.51
CA SER A 86 -23.29 -6.75 5.36
C SER A 86 -23.39 -7.78 6.50
N LEU A 87 -22.26 -8.13 7.12
CA LEU A 87 -22.24 -8.96 8.34
C LEU A 87 -23.11 -8.33 9.44
N GLN A 88 -23.04 -7.01 9.60
CA GLN A 88 -23.86 -6.27 10.57
C GLN A 88 -25.36 -6.46 10.31
N GLN A 89 -25.79 -6.32 9.05
CA GLN A 89 -27.19 -6.52 8.67
C GLN A 89 -27.63 -7.98 8.88
N THR A 90 -26.74 -8.94 8.63
CA THR A 90 -27.00 -10.36 8.88
C THR A 90 -27.16 -10.66 10.37
N LEU A 91 -26.32 -10.08 11.23
CA LEU A 91 -26.45 -10.22 12.69
C LEU A 91 -27.75 -9.57 13.21
N GLN A 92 -28.16 -8.44 12.64
CA GLN A 92 -29.45 -7.80 12.94
C GLN A 92 -30.64 -8.69 12.55
N LEU A 93 -30.58 -9.33 11.38
CA LEU A 93 -31.58 -10.29 10.92
C LEU A 93 -31.71 -11.47 11.90
N ILE A 94 -30.58 -12.08 12.27
CA ILE A 94 -30.53 -13.19 13.25
C ILE A 94 -31.15 -12.75 14.57
N ARG A 95 -30.79 -11.57 15.07
CA ARG A 95 -31.33 -11.02 16.32
C ARG A 95 -32.86 -10.89 16.27
N VAL A 96 -33.41 -10.31 15.21
CA VAL A 96 -34.87 -10.16 15.07
C VAL A 96 -35.56 -11.53 14.99
N VAL A 97 -35.00 -12.50 14.27
CA VAL A 97 -35.53 -13.87 14.22
C VAL A 97 -35.57 -14.48 15.62
N VAL A 98 -34.47 -14.39 16.36
CA VAL A 98 -34.37 -14.92 17.73
C VAL A 98 -35.38 -14.24 18.65
N GLU A 99 -35.48 -12.91 18.63
CA GLU A 99 -36.43 -12.16 19.45
C GLU A 99 -37.88 -12.58 19.18
N VAL A 100 -38.26 -12.80 17.91
CA VAL A 100 -39.63 -13.24 17.55
C VAL A 100 -39.92 -14.63 18.06
N VAL A 101 -38.97 -15.56 17.92
CA VAL A 101 -39.17 -16.92 18.42
C VAL A 101 -39.17 -16.93 19.95
N GLU A 102 -38.30 -16.16 20.61
CA GLU A 102 -38.28 -16.01 22.07
C GLU A 102 -39.59 -15.44 22.62
N GLU A 103 -40.13 -14.37 22.02
CA GLU A 103 -41.42 -13.78 22.42
C GLU A 103 -42.56 -14.79 22.32
N ARG A 104 -42.56 -15.63 21.28
CA ARG A 104 -43.60 -16.67 21.11
C ARG A 104 -43.40 -17.86 22.04
N VAL A 105 -42.16 -18.11 22.46
CA VAL A 105 -41.75 -19.23 23.30
C VAL A 105 -41.67 -18.86 24.78
N ALA A 106 -41.81 -17.58 25.15
CA ALA A 106 -41.62 -17.05 26.52
C ALA A 106 -42.46 -17.74 27.63
N GLY A 107 -43.51 -18.50 27.29
CA GLY A 107 -44.30 -19.33 28.22
C GLY A 107 -44.05 -20.85 28.11
N SER A 108 -43.01 -21.29 27.41
CA SER A 108 -42.69 -22.70 27.12
C SER A 108 -41.62 -23.28 28.05
N ASP A 109 -41.29 -24.55 27.83
CA ASP A 109 -40.27 -25.30 28.58
C ASP A 109 -38.90 -24.59 28.58
N PRO A 110 -38.21 -24.45 29.75
CA PRO A 110 -36.86 -23.90 29.84
C PRO A 110 -35.85 -24.51 28.87
N SER A 111 -36.00 -25.80 28.54
CA SER A 111 -35.14 -26.50 27.57
C SER A 111 -35.22 -25.94 26.15
N LEU A 112 -36.36 -25.37 25.75
CA LEU A 112 -36.53 -24.76 24.43
C LEU A 112 -35.84 -23.39 24.34
N ARG A 113 -35.81 -22.64 25.46
CA ARG A 113 -35.07 -21.38 25.54
C ARG A 113 -33.56 -21.63 25.47
N GLU A 114 -33.07 -22.63 26.20
CA GLU A 114 -31.65 -23.02 26.14
C GLU A 114 -31.26 -23.47 24.72
N ALA A 115 -32.11 -24.28 24.08
CA ALA A 115 -31.93 -24.68 22.69
C ALA A 115 -31.88 -23.48 21.72
N MET A 116 -32.72 -22.47 21.91
CA MET A 116 -32.69 -21.24 21.11
C MET A 116 -31.36 -20.48 21.26
N LEU A 117 -30.85 -20.35 22.49
CA LEU A 117 -29.58 -19.67 22.76
C LEU A 117 -28.39 -20.40 22.14
N LEU A 118 -28.40 -21.74 22.20
CA LEU A 118 -27.36 -22.56 21.56
C LEU A 118 -27.43 -22.40 20.04
N TYR A 119 -28.61 -22.54 19.43
CA TYR A 119 -28.78 -22.38 18.00
C TYR A 119 -28.42 -20.97 17.50
N SER A 120 -28.82 -19.93 18.22
CA SER A 120 -28.52 -18.53 17.86
C SER A 120 -27.01 -18.25 17.86
N ARG A 121 -26.28 -18.86 18.79
CA ARG A 121 -24.81 -18.82 18.81
C ARG A 121 -24.21 -19.53 17.60
N GLU A 122 -24.65 -20.77 17.32
CA GLU A 122 -24.12 -21.55 16.19
C GLU A 122 -24.39 -20.85 14.83
N ILE A 123 -25.59 -20.30 14.63
CA ILE A 123 -25.92 -19.59 13.38
C ILE A 123 -25.17 -18.26 13.23
N ALA A 124 -24.87 -17.57 14.33
CA ALA A 124 -24.04 -16.36 14.31
C ALA A 124 -22.59 -16.66 13.93
N PHE A 125 -21.99 -17.72 14.48
CA PHE A 125 -20.63 -18.16 14.08
C PHE A 125 -20.59 -18.64 12.63
N ALA A 126 -21.60 -19.39 12.19
CA ALA A 126 -21.76 -19.79 10.80
C ALA A 126 -21.82 -18.58 9.84
N ALA A 127 -22.60 -17.55 10.18
CA ALA A 127 -22.65 -16.32 9.40
C ALA A 127 -21.29 -15.63 9.37
N ALA A 128 -20.59 -15.56 10.51
CA ALA A 128 -19.25 -14.98 10.57
C ALA A 128 -18.25 -15.72 9.66
N ASP A 129 -18.27 -17.06 9.62
CA ASP A 129 -17.38 -17.86 8.74
C ASP A 129 -17.66 -17.59 7.25
N VAL A 130 -18.94 -17.55 6.84
CA VAL A 130 -19.32 -17.24 5.44
C VAL A 130 -18.82 -15.86 5.02
N TYR A 131 -19.03 -14.84 5.86
CA TYR A 131 -18.58 -13.49 5.58
C TYR A 131 -17.05 -13.33 5.67
N ALA A 132 -16.39 -14.04 6.57
CA ALA A 132 -14.94 -14.09 6.67
C ALA A 132 -14.34 -14.66 5.38
N ARG A 133 -14.80 -15.83 4.92
CA ARG A 133 -14.33 -16.42 3.65
C ARG A 133 -14.61 -15.52 2.43
N ALA A 134 -15.76 -14.86 2.40
CA ALA A 134 -16.10 -13.94 1.31
C ALA A 134 -15.25 -12.65 1.33
N ALA A 135 -14.82 -12.21 2.51
CA ALA A 135 -13.88 -11.11 2.69
C ALA A 135 -12.46 -11.53 2.32
N GLU A 136 -12.01 -12.72 2.74
CA GLU A 136 -10.72 -13.31 2.35
C GLU A 136 -10.61 -13.47 0.83
N ALA A 137 -11.65 -14.00 0.17
CA ALA A 137 -11.67 -14.16 -1.28
C ALA A 137 -11.56 -12.81 -2.03
N ARG A 138 -12.16 -11.74 -1.48
CA ARG A 138 -12.03 -10.38 -2.02
C ARG A 138 -10.63 -9.82 -1.77
N GLY A 139 -10.10 -9.97 -0.55
CA GLY A 139 -8.74 -9.54 -0.22
C GLY A 139 -7.68 -10.25 -1.07
N LEU A 140 -7.88 -11.53 -1.41
CA LEU A 140 -7.02 -12.27 -2.33
C LEU A 140 -7.08 -11.74 -3.77
N TRP A 141 -8.25 -11.24 -4.20
CA TRP A 141 -8.40 -10.65 -5.52
C TRP A 141 -7.71 -9.29 -5.61
N ASP A 142 -7.87 -8.45 -4.59
CA ASP A 142 -7.17 -7.15 -4.50
C ASP A 142 -5.65 -7.35 -4.39
N ALA A 143 -5.20 -8.30 -3.57
CA ALA A 143 -3.77 -8.63 -3.46
C ALA A 143 -3.19 -9.16 -4.77
N ARG A 144 -3.98 -9.92 -5.56
CA ARG A 144 -3.55 -10.40 -6.88
C ARG A 144 -3.51 -9.28 -7.91
N LEU A 145 -4.50 -8.39 -7.89
CA LEU A 145 -4.53 -7.21 -8.76
C LEU A 145 -3.34 -6.29 -8.46
N GLU A 146 -3.08 -6.03 -7.18
CA GLU A 146 -1.95 -5.24 -6.71
C GLU A 146 -0.61 -5.88 -7.08
N ALA A 147 -0.44 -7.19 -6.87
CA ALA A 147 0.76 -7.90 -7.28
C ALA A 147 1.02 -7.77 -8.79
N LEU A 148 -0.04 -7.83 -9.61
CA LEU A 148 0.06 -7.64 -11.05
C LEU A 148 0.46 -6.20 -11.41
N VAL A 149 -0.13 -5.20 -10.77
CA VAL A 149 0.24 -3.79 -10.98
C VAL A 149 1.71 -3.54 -10.60
N VAL A 150 2.15 -4.07 -9.46
CA VAL A 150 3.55 -3.95 -9.04
C VAL A 150 4.48 -4.66 -10.03
N ASP A 151 4.13 -5.85 -10.52
CA ASP A 151 4.93 -6.57 -11.52
C ASP A 151 5.04 -5.80 -12.85
N SER A 152 3.95 -5.19 -13.33
CA SER A 152 3.97 -4.27 -14.48
C SER A 152 4.87 -3.06 -14.25
N ILE A 153 4.86 -2.47 -13.05
CA ILE A 153 5.77 -1.38 -12.68
C ILE A 153 7.23 -1.85 -12.67
N LEU A 154 7.51 -3.03 -12.12
CA LEU A 154 8.88 -3.57 -12.02
C LEU A 154 9.47 -3.90 -13.40
N SER A 155 8.68 -4.53 -14.27
CA SER A 155 9.06 -4.81 -15.67
C SER A 155 9.20 -3.51 -16.48
N GLY A 156 8.33 -2.53 -16.19
CA GLY A 156 8.16 -1.33 -17.01
C GLY A 156 7.31 -1.60 -18.26
N GLU A 157 6.52 -2.69 -18.24
CA GLU A 157 5.53 -3.00 -19.28
C GLU A 157 4.19 -2.38 -18.88
N TYR A 158 3.73 -1.40 -19.66
CA TYR A 158 2.45 -0.74 -19.44
C TYR A 158 1.44 -1.26 -20.44
N ASP A 159 0.29 -1.66 -19.92
CA ASP A 159 -0.91 -1.95 -20.71
C ASP A 159 -1.93 -0.82 -20.49
N ASP A 160 -2.83 -0.61 -21.45
CA ASP A 160 -3.82 0.47 -21.44
C ASP A 160 -4.78 0.36 -20.23
N GLU A 161 -4.89 -0.83 -19.62
CA GLU A 161 -5.70 -1.08 -18.43
C GLU A 161 -5.06 -0.67 -17.10
N LEU A 162 -3.75 -0.41 -17.07
CA LEU A 162 -3.00 -0.14 -15.83
C LEU A 162 -3.60 1.02 -15.00
N PRO A 163 -3.96 2.19 -15.59
CA PRO A 163 -4.58 3.28 -14.84
C PRO A 163 -5.91 2.87 -14.16
N SER A 164 -6.75 2.10 -14.85
CA SER A 164 -8.02 1.62 -14.30
C SER A 164 -7.82 0.65 -13.13
N ARG A 165 -6.82 -0.23 -13.21
CA ARG A 165 -6.46 -1.17 -12.13
C ARG A 165 -5.93 -0.44 -10.90
N ILE A 166 -5.09 0.58 -11.11
CA ILE A 166 -4.55 1.43 -10.04
C ILE A 166 -5.67 2.20 -9.34
N ALA A 167 -6.58 2.81 -10.10
CA ALA A 167 -7.75 3.51 -9.54
C ALA A 167 -8.65 2.57 -8.73
N ALA A 168 -8.84 1.32 -9.19
CA ALA A 168 -9.61 0.31 -8.46
C ALA A 168 -8.99 -0.08 -7.11
N LEU A 169 -7.66 0.05 -6.97
CA LEU A 169 -6.93 -0.17 -5.71
C LEU A 169 -6.99 1.05 -4.77
N GLY A 170 -7.68 2.13 -5.16
CA GLY A 170 -7.83 3.33 -4.35
C GLY A 170 -6.56 4.17 -4.29
N TRP A 171 -5.78 4.21 -5.37
CA TRP A 171 -4.65 5.12 -5.52
C TRP A 171 -5.14 6.51 -5.93
N HIS A 172 -4.77 7.52 -5.16
CA HIS A 172 -5.19 8.92 -5.34
C HIS A 172 -4.02 9.86 -5.71
N GLY A 173 -2.78 9.37 -5.67
CA GLY A 173 -1.56 10.19 -5.74
C GLY A 173 -1.45 11.06 -6.98
N HIS A 174 -0.93 12.27 -6.81
CA HIS A 174 -0.96 13.36 -7.79
C HIS A 174 0.32 13.49 -8.65
N GLY A 175 1.12 12.43 -8.76
CA GLY A 175 2.24 12.35 -9.70
C GLY A 175 3.50 11.79 -9.06
N GLU A 176 3.97 12.35 -7.96
CA GLU A 176 5.28 11.96 -7.42
C GLU A 176 5.26 10.56 -6.81
N VAL A 177 6.20 9.72 -7.25
CA VAL A 177 6.34 8.33 -6.81
C VAL A 177 7.79 8.01 -6.49
N SER A 178 8.01 7.17 -5.48
CA SER A 178 9.29 6.50 -5.24
C SER A 178 9.07 5.05 -4.82
N VAL A 179 10.06 4.20 -5.08
CA VAL A 179 9.99 2.76 -4.80
C VAL A 179 10.99 2.38 -3.72
N LEU A 180 10.50 1.74 -2.66
CA LEU A 180 11.28 1.27 -1.53
C LEU A 180 11.39 -0.25 -1.57
N VAL A 181 12.61 -0.77 -1.50
CA VAL A 181 12.91 -2.20 -1.61
C VAL A 181 13.70 -2.66 -0.38
N GLY A 182 13.23 -3.73 0.24
CA GLY A 182 13.91 -4.35 1.38
C GLY A 182 13.65 -5.85 1.46
N THR A 183 14.17 -6.50 2.50
CA THR A 183 13.88 -7.90 2.77
C THR A 183 12.44 -8.08 3.23
N THR A 184 11.72 -9.09 2.74
CA THR A 184 10.39 -9.42 3.27
C THR A 184 10.50 -9.99 4.69
N PRO A 185 9.74 -9.51 5.68
CA PRO A 185 9.70 -10.12 7.01
C PRO A 185 9.06 -11.52 6.94
N ARG A 186 9.31 -12.35 7.97
CA ARG A 186 8.72 -13.70 8.04
C ARG A 186 7.19 -13.67 8.11
N GLN A 187 6.64 -12.66 8.77
CA GLN A 187 5.21 -12.39 8.84
C GLN A 187 5.01 -10.94 8.37
N LEU A 188 4.32 -10.77 7.24
CA LEU A 188 4.06 -9.47 6.64
C LEU A 188 2.67 -8.99 7.08
N ASP A 189 2.63 -7.88 7.83
CA ASP A 189 1.38 -7.19 8.17
C ASP A 189 1.12 -6.06 7.16
N VAL A 190 0.38 -6.40 6.10
CA VAL A 190 0.01 -5.49 5.01
C VAL A 190 -0.87 -4.35 5.53
N ASP A 191 -1.76 -4.62 6.48
CA ASP A 191 -2.69 -3.64 7.02
C ASP A 191 -2.00 -2.61 7.90
N GLN A 192 -0.96 -3.01 8.65
CA GLN A 192 -0.11 -2.08 9.38
C GLN A 192 0.63 -1.13 8.42
N LEU A 193 1.25 -1.65 7.35
CA LEU A 193 1.92 -0.81 6.34
C LEU A 193 0.97 0.22 5.71
N ARG A 194 -0.25 -0.21 5.33
CA ARG A 194 -1.27 0.70 4.80
C ARG A 194 -1.74 1.73 5.81
N ARG A 195 -1.93 1.35 7.08
CA ARG A 195 -2.29 2.30 8.14
C ARG A 195 -1.20 3.35 8.35
N THR A 196 0.06 2.94 8.37
CA THR A 196 1.19 3.87 8.45
C THR A 196 1.21 4.81 7.24
N ALA A 197 1.11 4.30 6.02
CA ALA A 197 1.09 5.14 4.81
C ALA A 197 -0.07 6.15 4.80
N ARG A 198 -1.29 5.74 5.17
CA ARG A 198 -2.45 6.64 5.29
C ARG A 198 -2.23 7.74 6.32
N HIS A 199 -1.57 7.44 7.43
CA HIS A 199 -1.24 8.45 8.46
C HIS A 199 -0.22 9.48 7.96
N LEU A 200 0.59 9.11 6.97
CA LEU A 200 1.60 9.96 6.33
C LEU A 200 1.07 10.64 5.06
N SER A 201 -0.23 10.56 4.79
CA SER A 201 -0.84 11.08 3.54
C SER A 201 -0.14 10.54 2.28
N ALA A 202 0.16 9.24 2.28
CA ALA A 202 0.79 8.54 1.16
C ALA A 202 -0.05 7.34 0.71
N ASP A 203 -0.12 7.15 -0.61
CA ASP A 203 -0.60 5.92 -1.22
C ASP A 203 0.50 4.87 -1.28
N LEU A 204 0.10 3.60 -1.18
CA LEU A 204 1.02 2.48 -1.07
C LEU A 204 0.53 1.28 -1.88
N LEU A 205 1.34 0.84 -2.85
CA LEU A 205 1.20 -0.48 -3.47
C LEU A 205 2.27 -1.41 -2.91
N ILE A 206 1.87 -2.65 -2.60
CA ILE A 206 2.71 -3.62 -1.90
C ILE A 206 2.91 -4.84 -2.79
N GLY A 207 4.17 -5.20 -3.06
CA GLY A 207 4.52 -6.40 -3.81
C GLY A 207 5.61 -7.23 -3.13
N VAL A 208 5.56 -8.54 -3.31
CA VAL A 208 6.57 -9.48 -2.79
C VAL A 208 7.23 -10.22 -3.95
N GLN A 209 8.55 -10.10 -4.09
CA GLN A 209 9.31 -10.71 -5.18
C GLN A 209 10.54 -11.46 -4.64
N GLY A 210 10.54 -12.80 -4.70
CA GLY A 210 11.72 -13.62 -4.41
C GLY A 210 12.38 -13.36 -3.04
N GLY A 211 11.58 -13.04 -2.01
CA GLY A 211 12.04 -12.68 -0.67
C GLY A 211 12.31 -11.19 -0.44
N ARG A 212 11.99 -10.35 -1.43
CA ARG A 212 12.08 -8.88 -1.35
C ARG A 212 10.67 -8.31 -1.22
N LEU A 213 10.50 -7.37 -0.30
CA LEU A 213 9.31 -6.53 -0.19
C LEU A 213 9.56 -5.27 -1.02
N VAL A 214 8.64 -4.96 -1.91
CA VAL A 214 8.65 -3.78 -2.78
C VAL A 214 7.44 -2.94 -2.41
N LEU A 215 7.68 -1.69 -2.03
CA LEU A 215 6.66 -0.71 -1.76
C LEU A 215 6.75 0.40 -2.80
N VAL A 216 5.67 0.62 -3.54
CA VAL A 216 5.54 1.79 -4.41
C VAL A 216 4.78 2.85 -3.62
N ILE A 217 5.44 3.97 -3.35
CA ILE A 217 4.94 5.04 -2.48
C ILE A 217 4.57 6.21 -3.39
N GLY A 218 3.32 6.66 -3.31
CA GLY A 218 2.85 7.87 -3.97
C GLY A 218 2.49 8.93 -2.94
N ARG A 219 2.87 10.18 -3.14
CA ARG A 219 2.36 11.25 -2.25
C ARG A 219 0.92 11.58 -2.61
N ALA A 220 0.07 11.75 -1.59
CA ALA A 220 -1.29 12.24 -1.79
C ALA A 220 -1.31 13.72 -2.20
N TYR A 221 -0.29 14.49 -1.85
CA TYR A 221 -0.12 15.90 -2.22
C TYR A 221 1.29 16.13 -2.81
N PRO A 222 1.44 16.92 -3.89
CA PRO A 222 2.74 17.27 -4.44
C PRO A 222 3.57 18.07 -3.41
N ALA A 223 4.90 17.92 -3.44
CA ALA A 223 5.81 18.58 -2.50
C ALA A 223 5.78 20.11 -2.57
N ASP A 224 5.57 20.66 -3.77
CA ASP A 224 5.19 22.04 -3.95
C ASP A 224 3.67 22.12 -3.94
N GLY A 225 3.11 23.05 -3.16
CA GLY A 225 1.71 23.49 -3.30
C GLY A 225 1.49 24.18 -4.65
N ALA A 226 1.79 23.49 -5.74
CA ALA A 226 1.68 23.92 -7.10
C ALA A 226 0.21 24.24 -7.34
N ALA A 227 -0.06 25.54 -7.24
CA ALA A 227 -1.29 26.20 -7.60
C ALA A 227 -1.94 25.49 -8.78
N LEU A 228 -3.07 24.85 -8.52
CA LEU A 228 -4.07 24.71 -9.55
C LEU A 228 -4.51 26.13 -9.89
N ASP A 229 -4.10 26.59 -11.07
CA ASP A 229 -4.54 27.85 -11.68
C ASP A 229 -6.05 28.04 -11.52
N GLY A 230 -6.43 29.14 -10.87
CA GLY A 230 -7.82 29.43 -10.55
C GLY A 230 -8.06 30.78 -9.87
N GLY A 231 -7.51 31.86 -10.45
CA GLY A 231 -7.84 33.29 -10.29
C GLY A 231 -8.61 33.84 -9.07
N GLY A 232 -8.04 34.86 -8.42
CA GLY A 232 -8.75 35.86 -7.62
C GLY A 232 -7.83 36.63 -6.65
N PRO A 233 -8.01 37.94 -6.44
CA PRO A 233 -6.92 38.88 -6.14
C PRO A 233 -6.55 39.00 -4.66
N GLU A 234 -5.37 39.61 -4.48
CA GLU A 234 -4.75 40.16 -3.27
C GLU A 234 -5.75 40.78 -2.28
N ASP A 235 -5.57 40.51 -0.98
CA ASP A 235 -5.66 41.52 0.07
C ASP A 235 -4.99 41.04 1.37
N ASP A 236 -4.33 42.01 2.01
CA ASP A 236 -3.60 41.96 3.28
C ASP A 236 -4.41 41.41 4.47
N GLU A 237 -3.74 40.67 5.37
CA GLU A 237 -3.66 40.92 6.82
C GLU A 237 -3.15 39.66 7.56
N LEU A 238 -1.93 39.73 8.08
CA LEU A 238 -1.43 38.79 9.09
C LEU A 238 -2.08 39.10 10.45
N PRO A 239 -2.64 38.08 11.12
CA PRO A 239 -2.34 37.95 12.54
C PRO A 239 -1.95 36.52 12.93
N GLY A 240 -0.80 36.41 13.59
CA GLY A 240 -0.58 35.55 14.74
C GLY A 240 -0.60 34.03 14.55
N ASN A 241 0.60 33.43 14.52
CA ASN A 241 0.95 32.14 15.15
C ASN A 241 -0.18 31.10 15.27
N ALA A 242 -0.52 30.47 14.15
CA ALA A 242 -1.06 29.12 14.11
C ALA A 242 -0.19 28.35 13.11
N ALA A 243 0.19 27.11 13.47
CA ALA A 243 1.07 26.26 12.67
C ALA A 243 0.72 26.29 11.18
N GLY A 244 1.72 26.49 10.32
CA GLY A 244 1.57 26.53 8.86
C GLY A 244 1.03 25.21 8.27
N PRO A 245 0.60 25.23 6.98
CA PRO A 245 -0.01 24.07 6.34
C PRO A 245 0.98 22.89 6.33
N ASP A 246 0.47 21.68 6.58
CA ASP A 246 1.22 20.42 6.76
C ASP A 246 2.50 20.32 5.92
N GLU A 247 3.65 20.21 6.60
CA GLU A 247 4.96 20.00 5.96
C GLU A 247 4.93 18.69 5.17
N VAL A 248 5.03 18.77 3.83
CA VAL A 248 4.99 17.58 2.97
C VAL A 248 6.23 16.72 3.24
N LEU A 249 6.01 15.52 3.77
CA LEU A 249 7.09 14.60 4.12
C LEU A 249 7.90 14.18 2.89
N SER A 250 9.22 14.11 3.04
CA SER A 250 10.08 13.57 2.01
C SER A 250 9.85 12.06 1.84
N PHE A 251 10.14 11.50 0.66
CA PHE A 251 10.10 10.04 0.50
C PHE A 251 11.06 9.31 1.45
N LEU A 252 12.14 9.97 1.88
CA LEU A 252 13.06 9.41 2.86
C LEU A 252 12.42 9.33 4.26
N ASP A 253 11.66 10.35 4.66
CA ASP A 253 10.93 10.35 5.94
C ASP A 253 9.84 9.28 5.92
N ILE A 254 9.08 9.19 4.82
CA ILE A 254 8.05 8.16 4.64
C ILE A 254 8.71 6.76 4.70
N ALA A 255 9.83 6.57 4.00
CA ALA A 255 10.56 5.30 4.02
C ALA A 255 11.08 4.93 5.41
N THR A 256 11.51 5.92 6.19
CA THR A 256 11.97 5.73 7.58
C THR A 256 10.81 5.28 8.48
N GLN A 257 9.62 5.87 8.31
CA GLN A 257 8.42 5.45 9.06
C GLN A 257 7.90 4.07 8.63
N LEU A 258 8.12 3.67 7.37
CA LEU A 258 7.75 2.35 6.86
C LEU A 258 8.80 1.26 7.16
N GLU A 259 10.03 1.65 7.55
CA GLU A 259 11.14 0.73 7.87
C GLU A 259 10.75 -0.42 8.82
N PRO A 260 9.97 -0.21 9.90
CA PRO A 260 9.61 -1.29 10.82
C PRO A 260 8.80 -2.43 10.18
N GLY A 261 8.16 -2.18 9.04
CA GLY A 261 7.42 -3.21 8.29
C GLY A 261 8.30 -4.12 7.42
N PHE A 262 9.61 -3.86 7.35
CA PHE A 262 10.55 -4.68 6.59
C PHE A 262 11.31 -5.68 7.45
N GLY A 263 11.77 -6.76 6.82
CA GLY A 263 12.71 -7.70 7.41
C GLY A 263 14.11 -7.08 7.62
N PRO A 264 14.99 -7.82 8.33
CA PRO A 264 16.36 -7.37 8.59
C PRO A 264 17.17 -7.28 7.28
N GLY A 265 18.27 -6.52 7.33
CA GLY A 265 19.20 -6.37 6.21
C GLY A 265 19.19 -4.95 5.65
N TYR A 266 19.17 -4.83 4.32
CA TYR A 266 19.21 -3.54 3.64
C TYR A 266 17.81 -3.05 3.31
N LEU A 267 17.67 -1.72 3.20
CA LEU A 267 16.45 -1.05 2.75
C LEU A 267 16.89 0.08 1.82
N VAL A 268 16.40 0.08 0.59
CA VAL A 268 16.85 0.98 -0.47
C VAL A 268 15.67 1.71 -1.08
N LEU A 269 15.73 3.03 -1.04
CA LEU A 269 14.76 3.94 -1.64
C LEU A 269 15.27 4.39 -3.01
N GLY A 270 14.45 4.23 -4.04
CA GLY A 270 14.71 4.74 -5.38
C GLY A 270 14.64 6.27 -5.43
N HIS A 271 15.11 6.84 -6.55
CA HIS A 271 14.93 8.26 -6.78
C HIS A 271 13.45 8.58 -7.05
N GLU A 272 13.07 9.81 -6.76
CA GLU A 272 11.74 10.33 -7.04
C GLU A 272 11.49 10.47 -8.55
N VAL A 273 10.28 10.11 -8.97
CA VAL A 273 9.82 10.20 -10.36
C VAL A 273 8.44 10.88 -10.43
N PRO A 274 8.09 11.54 -11.55
CA PRO A 274 6.94 12.45 -11.60
C PRO A 274 5.59 11.75 -11.80
N SER A 275 5.58 10.44 -12.07
CA SER A 275 4.35 9.67 -12.25
C SER A 275 4.55 8.21 -11.84
N LEU A 276 3.44 7.53 -11.58
CA LEU A 276 3.45 6.08 -11.37
C LEU A 276 3.87 5.31 -12.64
N VAL A 277 3.66 5.90 -13.82
CA VAL A 277 4.20 5.34 -15.07
C VAL A 277 5.73 5.39 -15.02
N ASP A 278 6.36 6.42 -14.46
CA ASP A 278 7.82 6.49 -14.36
C ASP A 278 8.41 5.61 -13.22
N ALA A 279 7.56 5.00 -12.39
CA ALA A 279 7.98 4.25 -11.19
C ALA A 279 8.93 3.09 -11.51
N SER A 280 8.90 2.55 -12.74
CA SER A 280 9.85 1.50 -13.17
C SER A 280 11.31 1.95 -13.09
N ARG A 281 11.61 3.24 -13.31
CA ARG A 281 12.97 3.80 -13.17
C ARG A 281 13.41 3.83 -11.71
N SER A 282 12.52 4.25 -10.82
CA SER A 282 12.74 4.25 -9.38
C SER A 282 12.92 2.82 -8.85
N ALA A 283 12.05 1.90 -9.26
CA ALA A 283 12.12 0.48 -8.93
C ALA A 283 13.42 -0.19 -9.37
N LYS A 284 13.83 0.02 -10.63
CA LYS A 284 15.09 -0.52 -11.17
C LYS A 284 16.29 -0.01 -10.38
N ALA A 285 16.30 1.28 -10.04
CA ALA A 285 17.35 1.86 -9.20
C ALA A 285 17.38 1.26 -7.78
N ALA A 286 16.22 1.12 -7.13
CA ALA A 286 16.10 0.56 -5.79
C ALA A 286 16.49 -0.94 -5.75
N LEU A 287 16.05 -1.73 -6.74
CA LEU A 287 16.41 -3.15 -6.87
C LEU A 287 17.90 -3.35 -7.15
N ALA A 288 18.49 -2.57 -8.06
CA ALA A 288 19.92 -2.59 -8.33
C ALA A 288 20.72 -2.18 -7.09
N GLY A 289 20.28 -1.13 -6.39
CA GLY A 289 20.87 -0.67 -5.14
C GLY A 289 20.79 -1.74 -4.04
N PHE A 290 19.65 -2.41 -3.88
CA PHE A 290 19.47 -3.51 -2.93
C PHE A 290 20.43 -4.68 -3.22
N ALA A 291 20.67 -4.99 -4.49
CA ALA A 291 21.60 -6.06 -4.89
C ALA A 291 23.07 -5.77 -4.52
N VAL A 292 23.47 -4.50 -4.50
CA VAL A 292 24.85 -4.08 -4.19
C VAL A 292 25.01 -3.51 -2.78
N ALA A 293 23.93 -3.36 -2.03
CA ALA A 293 23.87 -2.70 -0.71
C ALA A 293 24.94 -3.20 0.27
N LYS A 294 25.26 -4.49 0.22
CA LYS A 294 26.29 -5.13 1.05
C LYS A 294 27.70 -4.57 0.88
N ALA A 295 27.99 -3.95 -0.26
CA ALA A 295 29.30 -3.33 -0.51
C ALA A 295 29.55 -2.12 0.39
N TRP A 296 28.49 -1.45 0.88
CA TRP A 296 28.61 -0.34 1.81
C TRP A 296 28.56 -0.84 3.27
N ARG A 297 29.71 -0.84 3.94
CA ARG A 297 29.88 -1.45 5.28
C ARG A 297 29.01 -0.84 6.38
N ASN A 298 28.90 0.49 6.42
CA ASN A 298 28.18 1.25 7.44
C ASN A 298 27.07 2.07 6.80
N ALA A 299 26.26 1.42 5.97
CA ALA A 299 25.24 2.10 5.22
C ALA A 299 24.07 2.53 6.10
N PRO A 300 23.45 3.70 5.84
CA PRO A 300 22.25 4.12 6.54
C PRO A 300 21.08 3.19 6.21
N ARG A 301 20.01 3.26 6.98
CA ARG A 301 18.77 2.53 6.71
C ARG A 301 17.60 3.49 6.96
N PRO A 302 16.78 3.82 5.94
CA PRO A 302 16.94 3.50 4.51
C PRO A 302 18.18 4.14 3.85
N MET A 303 18.65 3.54 2.76
CA MET A 303 19.65 4.11 1.85
C MET A 303 18.99 4.71 0.61
N LEU A 304 19.58 5.74 0.03
CA LEU A 304 19.20 6.20 -1.30
C LEU A 304 19.91 5.36 -2.38
N ALA A 305 19.18 4.96 -3.41
CA ALA A 305 19.75 4.25 -4.55
C ALA A 305 20.81 5.09 -5.29
N ASP A 306 20.68 6.42 -5.25
CA ASP A 306 21.62 7.36 -5.87
C ASP A 306 22.93 7.47 -5.07
N ASP A 307 22.93 7.16 -3.77
CA ASP A 307 24.18 7.04 -3.02
C ASP A 307 24.99 5.85 -3.48
N LEU A 308 24.36 4.81 -4.06
CA LEU A 308 24.97 3.56 -4.51
C LEU A 308 25.36 3.55 -6.00
N LEU A 309 25.40 4.72 -6.66
CA LEU A 309 25.70 4.79 -8.09
C LEU A 309 27.02 4.11 -8.49
N PRO A 310 28.14 4.27 -7.75
CA PRO A 310 29.40 3.60 -8.07
C PRO A 310 29.27 2.08 -8.07
N GLU A 311 28.72 1.50 -7.00
CA GLU A 311 28.58 0.06 -6.84
C GLU A 311 27.60 -0.52 -7.87
N ARG A 312 26.50 0.19 -8.13
CA ARG A 312 25.54 -0.16 -9.19
C ARG A 312 26.21 -0.16 -10.56
N ALA A 313 26.98 0.88 -10.89
CA ALA A 313 27.69 0.98 -12.17
C ALA A 313 28.76 -0.11 -12.35
N LEU A 314 29.49 -0.44 -11.28
CA LEU A 314 30.45 -1.56 -11.24
C LEU A 314 29.75 -2.92 -11.40
N ALA A 315 28.56 -3.08 -10.84
CA ALA A 315 27.73 -4.27 -11.01
C ALA A 315 27.04 -4.35 -12.39
N GLY A 316 27.27 -3.36 -13.27
CA GLY A 316 26.77 -3.35 -14.64
C GLY A 316 25.40 -2.69 -14.82
N ASP A 317 24.89 -1.95 -13.84
CA ASP A 317 23.63 -1.19 -13.97
C ASP A 317 23.80 -0.06 -15.01
N PRO A 318 23.14 -0.15 -16.19
CA PRO A 318 23.24 0.89 -17.22
C PRO A 318 22.59 2.19 -16.78
N LEU A 319 21.56 2.15 -15.93
CA LEU A 319 20.91 3.34 -15.41
C LEU A 319 21.89 4.12 -14.53
N ALA A 320 22.60 3.45 -13.62
CA ALA A 320 23.62 4.09 -12.79
C ALA A 320 24.75 4.70 -13.61
N ARG A 321 25.27 3.98 -14.63
CA ARG A 321 26.29 4.50 -15.54
C ARG A 321 25.81 5.76 -16.27
N SER A 322 24.60 5.72 -16.82
CA SER A 322 24.02 6.86 -17.51
C SER A 322 23.77 8.04 -16.58
N THR A 323 23.33 7.80 -15.33
CA THR A 323 23.13 8.84 -14.32
C THR A 323 24.45 9.51 -13.96
N LEU A 324 25.51 8.75 -13.70
CA LEU A 324 26.84 9.30 -13.39
C LEU A 324 27.35 10.21 -14.52
N VAL A 325 27.20 9.78 -15.77
CA VAL A 325 27.65 10.57 -16.93
C VAL A 325 26.77 11.80 -17.15
N ASN A 326 25.44 11.64 -17.14
CA ASN A 326 24.51 12.71 -17.53
C ASN A 326 24.29 13.75 -16.43
N ARG A 327 24.36 13.36 -15.14
CA ARG A 327 24.12 14.30 -14.02
C ARG A 327 25.40 14.92 -13.47
N VAL A 328 26.57 14.30 -13.67
CA VAL A 328 27.84 14.84 -13.16
C VAL A 328 28.79 15.21 -14.27
N TYR A 329 29.16 14.25 -15.12
CA TYR A 329 30.23 14.47 -16.08
C TYR A 329 29.87 15.52 -17.14
N ARG A 330 28.78 15.30 -17.89
CA ARG A 330 28.36 16.21 -18.97
C ARG A 330 28.12 17.65 -18.49
N PRO A 331 27.37 17.90 -17.38
CA PRO A 331 27.18 19.26 -16.90
C PRO A 331 28.48 20.00 -16.59
N LEU A 332 29.47 19.31 -15.99
CA LEU A 332 30.78 19.91 -15.71
C LEU A 332 31.60 20.14 -16.98
N GLN A 333 31.52 19.22 -17.95
CA GLN A 333 32.23 19.31 -19.22
C GLN A 333 31.69 20.45 -20.08
N ASP A 334 30.37 20.55 -20.21
CA ASP A 334 29.70 21.52 -21.09
C ASP A 334 29.75 22.94 -20.51
N GLN A 335 29.56 23.09 -19.19
CA GLN A 335 29.44 24.41 -18.58
C GLN A 335 30.78 25.01 -18.15
N SER A 336 31.74 24.20 -17.69
CA SER A 336 33.01 24.73 -17.15
C SER A 336 34.13 23.67 -17.11
N PRO A 337 34.88 23.49 -18.20
CA PRO A 337 36.05 22.60 -18.24
C PRO A 337 37.06 22.85 -17.12
N GLU A 338 37.22 24.10 -16.66
CA GLU A 338 38.09 24.43 -15.53
C GLU A 338 37.61 23.86 -14.18
N LEU A 339 36.29 23.78 -13.96
CA LEU A 339 35.71 23.18 -12.76
C LEU A 339 35.95 21.67 -12.77
N MET A 340 35.81 21.04 -13.94
CA MET A 340 36.16 19.64 -14.15
C MET A 340 37.62 19.35 -13.81
N THR A 341 38.56 20.13 -14.38
CA THR A 341 40.00 19.99 -14.10
C THR A 341 40.31 20.17 -12.62
N THR A 342 39.64 21.14 -11.97
CA THR A 342 39.84 21.38 -10.53
C THR A 342 39.35 20.21 -9.69
N LEU A 343 38.20 19.61 -10.04
CA LEU A 343 37.66 18.45 -9.36
C LEU A 343 38.56 17.20 -9.51
N TRP A 344 39.06 16.95 -10.73
CA TRP A 344 40.01 15.86 -11.00
C TRP A 344 41.27 15.98 -10.14
N CYS A 345 41.93 17.15 -10.20
CA CYS A 345 43.14 17.43 -9.43
C CYS A 345 42.88 17.35 -7.92
N TYR A 346 41.72 17.79 -7.45
CA TYR A 346 41.33 17.69 -6.04
C TYR A 346 41.22 16.24 -5.55
N LEU A 347 40.59 15.37 -6.33
CA LEU A 347 40.44 13.96 -6.00
C LEU A 347 41.78 13.21 -6.05
N ASP A 348 42.62 13.49 -7.05
CA ASP A 348 43.97 12.90 -7.19
C ASP A 348 44.90 13.28 -6.03
N ASN A 349 44.76 14.51 -5.52
CA ASN A 349 45.51 15.01 -4.36
C ASN A 349 44.93 14.57 -3.01
N GLY A 350 44.15 13.48 -2.99
CA GLY A 350 43.57 12.93 -1.77
C GLY A 350 42.62 13.90 -1.06
N ARG A 351 41.96 14.79 -1.83
CA ARG A 351 41.04 15.83 -1.34
C ARG A 351 41.72 16.94 -0.52
N SER A 352 42.99 17.21 -0.78
CA SER A 352 43.75 18.29 -0.13
C SER A 352 43.66 19.61 -0.91
N LEU A 353 43.04 20.64 -0.31
CA LEU A 353 42.94 21.97 -0.92
C LEU A 353 44.31 22.58 -1.21
N GLU A 354 45.26 22.42 -0.28
CA GLU A 354 46.62 22.99 -0.40
C GLU A 354 47.43 22.33 -1.51
N ALA A 355 47.36 21.00 -1.63
CA ALA A 355 48.06 20.28 -2.69
C ALA A 355 47.46 20.60 -4.07
N THR A 356 46.13 20.61 -4.16
CA THR A 356 45.41 20.99 -5.39
C THR A 356 45.75 22.42 -5.83
N ALA A 357 45.79 23.36 -4.88
CA ALA A 357 46.12 24.76 -5.17
C ALA A 357 47.55 24.92 -5.72
N ARG A 358 48.50 24.19 -5.13
CA ARG A 358 49.90 24.17 -5.60
C ARG A 358 50.02 23.60 -7.01
N GLU A 359 49.33 22.50 -7.30
CA GLU A 359 49.39 21.85 -8.61
C GLU A 359 48.72 22.69 -9.71
N LEU A 360 47.59 23.35 -9.39
CA LEU A 360 46.87 24.21 -10.32
C LEU A 360 47.43 25.65 -10.38
N PHE A 361 48.47 25.97 -9.60
CA PHE A 361 49.05 27.31 -9.49
C PHE A 361 48.01 28.40 -9.14
N VAL A 362 47.09 28.09 -8.23
CA VAL A 362 46.06 29.02 -7.72
C VAL A 362 46.13 29.13 -6.19
N HIS A 363 45.39 30.08 -5.62
CA HIS A 363 45.24 30.18 -4.17
C HIS A 363 44.26 29.10 -3.64
N PRO A 364 44.45 28.51 -2.44
CA PRO A 364 43.51 27.53 -1.86
C PRO A 364 42.04 27.98 -1.80
N ASN A 365 41.80 29.28 -1.58
CA ASN A 365 40.45 29.85 -1.63
C ASN A 365 39.78 29.72 -3.00
N THR A 366 40.55 29.80 -4.09
CA THR A 366 40.05 29.60 -5.44
C THR A 366 39.59 28.15 -5.64
N VAL A 367 40.35 27.18 -5.13
CA VAL A 367 39.95 25.76 -5.16
C VAL A 367 38.64 25.57 -4.39
N ARG A 368 38.54 26.10 -3.16
CA ARG A 368 37.30 26.04 -2.35
C ARG A 368 36.11 26.65 -3.09
N TYR A 369 36.31 27.82 -3.73
CA TYR A 369 35.26 28.48 -4.50
C TYR A 369 34.82 27.64 -5.71
N ARG A 370 35.77 27.07 -6.45
CA ARG A 370 35.49 26.18 -7.58
C ARG A 370 34.76 24.91 -7.15
N LEU A 371 35.15 24.27 -6.04
CA LEU A 371 34.44 23.11 -5.48
C LEU A 371 33.01 23.47 -5.03
N LYS A 372 32.81 24.66 -4.43
CA LYS A 372 31.46 25.15 -4.13
C LYS A 372 30.62 25.33 -5.40
N ARG A 373 31.21 25.82 -6.49
CA ARG A 373 30.54 25.91 -7.80
C ARG A 373 30.24 24.55 -8.40
N VAL A 374 31.15 23.58 -8.28
CA VAL A 374 30.89 22.18 -8.67
C VAL A 374 29.64 21.67 -7.96
N THR A 375 29.56 21.84 -6.63
CA THR A 375 28.38 21.47 -5.85
C THR A 375 27.09 22.12 -6.36
N GLN A 376 27.15 23.40 -6.76
CA GLN A 376 26.00 24.11 -7.33
C GLN A 376 25.57 23.57 -8.70
N VAL A 377 26.52 23.12 -9.53
CA VAL A 377 26.23 22.62 -10.88
C VAL A 377 25.59 21.22 -10.83
N ILE A 378 26.10 20.34 -9.98
CA ILE A 378 25.70 18.92 -9.98
C ILE A 378 24.72 18.55 -8.85
N GLY A 379 24.56 19.42 -7.84
CA GLY A 379 23.68 19.17 -6.70
C GLY A 379 24.25 18.23 -5.63
N TRP A 380 25.53 17.87 -5.69
CA TRP A 380 26.22 17.02 -4.70
C TRP A 380 27.39 17.73 -4.05
N ASP A 381 27.60 17.50 -2.76
CA ASP A 381 28.74 18.07 -2.04
C ASP A 381 30.06 17.47 -2.54
N ALA A 382 30.83 18.26 -3.28
CA ALA A 382 32.13 17.87 -3.80
C ALA A 382 33.19 17.53 -2.74
N THR A 383 32.93 17.84 -1.47
CA THR A 383 33.84 17.58 -0.35
C THR A 383 33.44 16.37 0.49
N GLY A 384 32.23 15.84 0.27
CA GLY A 384 31.70 14.70 1.01
C GLY A 384 32.46 13.39 0.74
N ALA A 385 32.55 12.53 1.76
CA ALA A 385 33.31 11.29 1.65
C ALA A 385 32.63 10.26 0.74
N ARG A 386 31.30 10.20 0.73
CA ARG A 386 30.56 9.29 -0.13
C ARG A 386 30.54 9.82 -1.56
N GLU A 387 30.25 11.10 -1.69
CA GLU A 387 30.18 11.89 -2.90
C GLU A 387 31.51 11.84 -3.65
N ALA A 388 32.66 11.91 -2.98
CA ALA A 388 33.96 11.77 -3.63
C ALA A 388 34.08 10.48 -4.48
N LEU A 389 33.58 9.34 -3.97
CA LEU A 389 33.57 8.09 -4.74
C LEU A 389 32.62 8.19 -5.95
N ILE A 390 31.47 8.82 -5.77
CA ILE A 390 30.47 9.04 -6.83
C ILE A 390 31.05 9.92 -7.93
N LEU A 391 31.65 11.05 -7.56
CA LEU A 391 32.27 12.00 -8.47
C LEU A 391 33.45 11.37 -9.21
N GLN A 392 34.36 10.69 -8.50
CA GLN A 392 35.49 10.00 -9.13
C GLN A 392 35.01 8.94 -10.13
N SER A 393 33.98 8.17 -9.77
CA SER A 393 33.39 7.17 -10.68
C SER A 393 32.77 7.83 -11.92
N ALA A 394 32.08 8.96 -11.76
CA ALA A 394 31.51 9.71 -12.88
C ALA A 394 32.59 10.26 -13.82
N LEU A 395 33.68 10.79 -13.28
CA LEU A 395 34.82 11.28 -14.05
C LEU A 395 35.47 10.17 -14.89
N ILE A 396 35.68 9.00 -14.29
CA ILE A 396 36.27 7.84 -14.97
C ILE A 396 35.34 7.32 -16.08
N LEU A 397 34.04 7.18 -15.80
CA LEU A 397 33.08 6.69 -16.80
C LEU A 397 32.87 7.70 -17.94
N GLY A 398 32.87 9.00 -17.62
CA GLY A 398 32.75 10.05 -18.61
C GLY A 398 33.94 10.10 -19.57
N SER A 399 35.17 10.02 -19.05
CA SER A 399 36.37 10.04 -19.90
C SER A 399 36.47 8.83 -20.83
N MET A 400 36.00 7.65 -20.39
CA MET A 400 35.88 6.46 -21.25
C MET A 400 34.93 6.72 -22.44
N ASN A 401 33.78 7.37 -22.21
CA ASN A 401 32.83 7.69 -23.27
C ASN A 401 33.33 8.73 -24.27
N ASP A 402 34.16 9.68 -23.83
CA ASP A 402 34.77 10.67 -24.72
C ASP A 402 35.78 10.03 -25.69
N HIS A 403 36.51 9.02 -25.24
CA HIS A 403 37.46 8.27 -26.07
C HIS A 403 36.77 7.35 -27.10
N ASP A 404 35.54 6.89 -26.83
CA ASP A 404 34.75 6.07 -27.75
C ASP A 404 33.98 6.89 -28.81
N SER A 405 34.01 8.22 -28.73
CA SER A 405 33.42 9.09 -29.76
C SER A 405 34.36 9.17 -30.99
N PRO A 406 33.93 8.76 -32.20
CA PRO A 406 34.81 8.75 -33.36
C PRO A 406 35.28 10.18 -33.66
N THR A 407 36.59 10.39 -33.60
CA THR A 407 37.22 11.66 -33.96
C THR A 407 36.77 12.02 -35.39
N PRO A 408 36.19 13.20 -35.64
CA PRO A 408 35.84 13.58 -37.00
C PRO A 408 37.14 13.62 -37.81
N ARG A 409 37.23 12.72 -38.80
CA ARG A 409 38.36 12.68 -39.74
C ARG A 409 38.43 14.06 -40.41
N ARG A 410 39.50 14.80 -40.12
CA ARG A 410 39.82 16.08 -40.78
C ARG A 410 40.14 15.88 -42.25
#